data_AF-A0A0F9EGL9-F1
#
_entry.id   AF-A0A0F9EGL9-F1
#
_cell.length_a   1.000
_cell.length_b   1.000
_cell.length_c   1.000
_cell.angle_alpha   90.00
_cell.angle_beta   90.00
_cell.angle_gamma   90.00
#
_symmetry.space_group_name_H-M   'P 1'
#
loop_
_entity.id
_entity.type
_entity.pdbx_description
1 polymer ?
#
loop_
_entity_poly.entity_id
_entity_poly.type
_entity_poly.pdbx_seq_one_letter_code
_entity_poly.pdbx_strand_id
1 'polypeptide(L)'
;MTYDALGPKPLDYLPCRYGTSKLMFRGPRRRLEEPYIAFLGGTETYGKFIEQPFPARVEAEIGKTCVNFGFPNAGIDAFAHDPFVAQAASQADVTVVQVMGAQNMTNRFYSVHRRRNDRFVGASALLQTIFREVDFSEFHFNRHMLTHLIQVSPERFEAVRTELQQAWLARMRLMLGQIQGRTLLLWLADRPPVAAA
;
A
#
# COMPACT_ATOMS: atom_id res chain seq x y z
N MET A 1 2.38 -26.51 -25.59
CA MET A 1 3.77 -26.69 -25.13
C MET A 1 3.80 -26.36 -23.64
N THR A 2 3.51 -27.37 -22.83
CA THR A 2 3.34 -27.23 -21.38
C THR A 2 4.68 -27.59 -20.74
N TYR A 3 5.35 -26.62 -20.14
CA TYR A 3 6.56 -26.88 -19.37
C TYR A 3 6.14 -27.23 -17.94
N ASP A 4 6.11 -28.53 -17.62
CA ASP A 4 6.11 -29.03 -16.24
C ASP A 4 7.53 -28.88 -15.67
N ALA A 5 7.89 -27.66 -15.29
CA ALA A 5 9.01 -27.46 -14.38
C ALA A 5 8.49 -27.67 -12.96
N LEU A 6 8.71 -28.87 -12.40
CA LEU A 6 8.62 -29.14 -10.96
C LEU A 6 9.75 -28.39 -10.24
N GLY A 7 9.68 -27.06 -10.23
CA GLY A 7 10.45 -26.22 -9.32
C GLY A 7 9.96 -26.42 -7.88
N PRO A 8 10.60 -25.75 -6.91
CA PRO A 8 10.07 -25.66 -5.55
C PRO A 8 8.59 -25.27 -5.64
N LYS A 9 7.72 -25.98 -4.89
CA LYS A 9 6.29 -25.62 -4.86
C LYS A 9 6.19 -24.12 -4.63
N PRO A 10 5.45 -23.39 -5.49
CA PRO A 10 5.32 -21.95 -5.34
C PRO A 10 4.80 -21.66 -3.93
N LEU A 11 5.37 -20.65 -3.29
CA LEU A 11 4.96 -20.21 -1.95
C LEU A 11 3.45 -20.02 -1.91
N ASP A 12 2.77 -20.77 -1.04
CA ASP A 12 1.35 -20.62 -0.80
C ASP A 12 1.10 -19.55 0.27
N TYR A 13 0.51 -18.43 -0.14
CA TYR A 13 0.18 -17.32 0.76
C TYR A 13 -1.10 -17.54 1.56
N LEU A 14 -1.80 -18.67 1.36
CA LEU A 14 -3.06 -19.02 2.02
C LEU A 14 -4.08 -17.87 1.97
N PRO A 15 -4.36 -17.30 0.78
CA PRO A 15 -5.06 -16.04 0.65
C PRO A 15 -6.46 -16.11 1.28
N CYS A 16 -6.82 -15.10 2.05
CA CYS A 16 -8.07 -15.07 2.81
C CYS A 16 -8.81 -13.74 2.67
N ARG A 17 -10.12 -13.76 2.97
CA ARG A 17 -10.97 -12.58 3.06
C ARG A 17 -11.44 -12.38 4.49
N TYR A 18 -11.65 -11.13 4.85
CA TYR A 18 -12.25 -10.75 6.11
C TYR A 18 -13.49 -9.88 5.87
N GLY A 19 -14.57 -10.23 6.58
CA GLY A 19 -15.85 -9.51 6.54
C GLY A 19 -16.28 -9.09 5.14
N THR A 20 -16.56 -7.80 4.98
CA THR A 20 -17.03 -7.17 3.73
C THR A 20 -15.89 -6.62 2.86
N SER A 21 -14.63 -6.79 3.27
CA SER A 21 -13.48 -6.31 2.49
C SER A 21 -13.41 -7.01 1.14
N LYS A 22 -13.16 -6.21 0.10
CA LYS A 22 -12.97 -6.73 -1.26
C LYS A 22 -11.53 -7.16 -1.53
N LEU A 23 -10.61 -6.86 -0.61
CA LEU A 23 -9.21 -7.24 -0.69
C LEU A 23 -9.01 -8.72 -0.32
N MET A 24 -8.00 -9.34 -0.93
CA MET A 24 -7.52 -10.69 -0.59
C MET A 24 -6.22 -10.52 0.18
N PHE A 25 -6.25 -10.81 1.47
CA PHE A 25 -5.10 -10.68 2.35
C PHE A 25 -4.29 -11.97 2.39
N ARG A 26 -3.09 -11.88 2.96
CA ARG A 26 -2.25 -13.04 3.24
C ARG A 26 -2.80 -13.81 4.45
N GLY A 27 -2.83 -15.13 4.35
CA GLY A 27 -3.16 -15.99 5.46
C GLY A 27 -1.95 -16.49 6.25
N PRO A 28 -2.18 -17.43 7.20
CA PRO A 28 -3.47 -18.05 7.50
C PRO A 28 -4.49 -17.04 8.06
N ARG A 29 -5.78 -17.30 7.85
CA ARG A 29 -6.85 -16.44 8.40
C ARG A 29 -6.83 -16.49 9.93
N ARG A 30 -6.89 -15.32 10.57
CA ARG A 30 -6.96 -15.17 12.02
C ARG A 30 -8.38 -14.90 12.49
N ARG A 31 -8.63 -15.23 13.75
CA ARG A 31 -9.83 -14.86 14.51
C ARG A 31 -9.65 -13.43 15.02
N LEU A 32 -10.71 -12.61 14.97
CA LEU A 32 -10.69 -11.19 15.36
C LEU A 32 -11.49 -10.94 16.65
N GLU A 33 -11.87 -12.01 17.35
CA GLU A 33 -12.66 -11.98 18.58
C GLU A 33 -11.80 -11.85 19.85
N GLU A 34 -10.54 -12.28 19.79
CA GLU A 34 -9.55 -12.20 20.88
C GLU A 34 -8.59 -11.03 20.64
N PRO A 35 -7.91 -10.49 21.66
CA PRO A 35 -6.93 -9.41 21.48
C PRO A 35 -5.89 -9.71 20.39
N TYR A 36 -5.70 -8.75 19.48
CA TYR A 36 -4.82 -8.89 18.33
C TYR A 36 -4.13 -7.59 17.96
N ILE A 37 -3.07 -7.71 17.16
CA ILE A 37 -2.35 -6.60 16.54
C ILE A 37 -2.64 -6.60 15.05
N ALA A 38 -3.10 -5.48 14.52
CA ALA A 38 -3.37 -5.31 13.08
C ALA A 38 -2.14 -4.72 12.38
N PHE A 39 -1.69 -5.32 11.28
CA PHE A 39 -0.59 -4.81 10.46
C PHE A 39 -1.10 -4.39 9.09
N LEU A 40 -1.13 -3.08 8.82
CA LEU A 40 -1.57 -2.50 7.56
C LEU A 40 -0.34 -2.05 6.76
N GLY A 41 -0.33 -2.31 5.46
CA GLY A 41 0.77 -1.85 4.61
C GLY A 41 0.80 -2.44 3.21
N GLY A 42 1.87 -2.15 2.51
CA GLY A 42 2.10 -2.57 1.13
C GLY A 42 2.64 -3.98 1.00
N THR A 43 3.48 -4.15 -0.04
CA THR A 43 4.14 -5.40 -0.39
C THR A 43 5.01 -5.95 0.74
N GLU A 44 5.63 -5.05 1.50
CA GLU A 44 6.55 -5.39 2.59
C GLU A 44 5.79 -6.00 3.78
N THR A 45 4.67 -5.39 4.19
CA THR A 45 3.76 -5.99 5.19
C THR A 45 3.15 -7.29 4.72
N TYR A 46 2.74 -7.37 3.45
CA TYR A 46 2.26 -8.62 2.85
C TYR A 46 3.35 -9.72 2.85
N GLY A 47 4.63 -9.35 2.72
CA GLY A 47 5.76 -10.27 2.61
C GLY A 47 5.76 -11.06 1.31
N LYS A 48 5.52 -10.38 0.18
CA LYS A 48 5.54 -11.04 -1.14
C LYS A 48 6.90 -11.72 -1.36
N PHE A 49 6.88 -12.97 -1.81
CA PHE A 49 8.04 -13.85 -2.02
C PHE A 49 8.78 -14.25 -0.74
N ILE A 50 8.21 -14.00 0.44
CA ILE A 50 8.80 -14.34 1.73
C ILE A 50 7.86 -15.32 2.44
N GLU A 51 8.37 -16.46 2.88
CA GLU A 51 7.59 -17.49 3.59
C GLU A 51 7.06 -17.00 4.94
N GLN A 52 7.90 -16.30 5.72
CA GLN A 52 7.54 -15.76 7.03
C GLN A 52 7.58 -14.22 6.98
N PRO A 53 6.43 -13.54 6.75
CA PRO A 53 6.39 -12.09 6.70
C PRO A 53 6.62 -11.53 8.10
N PHE A 54 7.08 -10.28 8.21
CA PHE A 54 7.42 -9.72 9.52
C PHE A 54 6.26 -9.72 10.54
N PRO A 55 4.97 -9.56 10.18
CA PRO A 55 3.88 -9.71 11.15
C PRO A 55 3.83 -11.09 11.80
N ALA A 56 4.13 -12.16 11.04
CA ALA A 56 4.18 -13.53 11.57
C ALA A 56 5.41 -13.73 12.48
N ARG A 57 6.54 -13.10 12.15
CA ARG A 57 7.73 -13.12 13.01
C ARG A 57 7.49 -12.39 14.32
N VAL A 58 6.78 -11.25 14.29
CA VAL A 58 6.38 -10.52 15.49
C VAL A 58 5.44 -11.37 16.36
N GLU A 59 4.43 -12.01 15.76
CA GLU A 59 3.53 -12.93 16.48
C GLU A 59 4.30 -14.03 17.22
N ALA A 60 5.26 -14.67 16.54
CA ALA A 60 6.08 -15.72 17.14
C ALA A 60 6.92 -15.22 18.31
N GLU A 61 7.44 -14.00 18.24
CA GLU A 61 8.28 -13.40 19.28
C GLU A 61 7.49 -12.99 20.53
N ILE A 62 6.30 -12.38 20.34
CA ILE A 62 5.55 -11.77 21.46
C ILE A 62 4.37 -12.62 21.94
N GLY A 63 4.04 -13.71 21.24
CA GLY A 63 2.95 -14.62 21.58
C GLY A 63 1.53 -14.02 21.45
N LYS A 64 1.38 -12.90 20.73
CA LYS A 64 0.09 -12.25 20.48
C LYS A 64 -0.32 -12.38 19.03
N THR A 65 -1.59 -12.68 18.78
CA THR A 65 -2.17 -12.77 17.44
C THR A 65 -1.86 -11.53 16.62
N CYS A 66 -1.19 -11.71 15.47
CA CYS A 66 -0.91 -10.64 14.52
C CYS A 66 -1.64 -10.92 13.21
N VAL A 67 -2.44 -9.95 12.79
CA VAL A 67 -3.27 -10.05 11.58
C VAL A 67 -2.61 -9.25 10.47
N ASN A 68 -2.28 -9.93 9.37
CA ASN A 68 -1.64 -9.32 8.22
C ASN A 68 -2.68 -8.73 7.26
N PHE A 69 -2.91 -7.43 7.37
CA PHE A 69 -3.69 -6.64 6.40
C PHE A 69 -2.80 -5.97 5.33
N GLY A 70 -1.62 -6.53 5.08
CA GLY A 70 -0.77 -6.12 3.97
C GLY A 70 -1.44 -6.41 2.62
N PHE A 71 -1.19 -5.58 1.62
CA PHE A 71 -1.68 -5.80 0.26
C PHE A 71 -0.60 -5.44 -0.78
N PRO A 72 -0.33 -6.31 -1.77
CA PRO A 72 0.73 -6.05 -2.75
C PRO A 72 0.51 -4.74 -3.50
N ASN A 73 1.55 -3.90 -3.50
CA ASN A 73 1.57 -2.57 -4.10
C ASN A 73 0.41 -1.66 -3.62
N ALA A 74 -0.10 -1.86 -2.41
CA ALA A 74 -1.09 -0.93 -1.85
C ALA A 74 -0.51 0.49 -1.74
N GLY A 75 -1.36 1.47 -1.98
CA GLY A 75 -1.23 2.79 -1.38
C GLY A 75 -2.31 2.97 -0.34
N ILE A 76 -2.39 4.18 0.23
CA ILE A 76 -3.32 4.49 1.32
C ILE A 76 -4.78 4.31 0.90
N ASP A 77 -5.10 4.64 -0.35
CA ASP A 77 -6.46 4.54 -0.90
C ASP A 77 -7.03 3.10 -0.83
N ALA A 78 -6.18 2.06 -0.85
CA ALA A 78 -6.62 0.68 -0.68
C ALA A 78 -7.29 0.43 0.67
N PHE A 79 -6.87 1.14 1.71
CA PHE A 79 -7.35 0.97 3.09
C PHE A 79 -8.33 2.06 3.50
N ALA A 80 -8.06 3.32 3.12
CA ALA A 80 -8.90 4.48 3.48
C ALA A 80 -10.35 4.37 2.97
N HIS A 81 -10.59 3.52 1.96
CA HIS A 81 -11.90 3.24 1.38
C HIS A 81 -12.45 1.85 1.71
N ASP A 82 -11.77 1.09 2.59
CA ASP A 82 -12.23 -0.21 3.06
C ASP A 82 -12.74 -0.10 4.51
N PRO A 83 -14.06 0.01 4.73
CA PRO A 83 -14.61 0.21 6.06
C PRO A 83 -14.35 -0.98 6.99
N PHE A 84 -14.19 -2.18 6.45
CA PHE A 84 -13.87 -3.36 7.27
C PHE A 84 -12.46 -3.24 7.84
N VAL A 85 -11.48 -2.80 7.04
CA VAL A 85 -10.09 -2.64 7.52
C VAL A 85 -10.02 -1.58 8.61
N ALA A 86 -10.70 -0.44 8.45
CA ALA A 86 -10.77 0.59 9.49
C ALA A 86 -11.42 0.08 10.78
N GLN A 87 -12.50 -0.71 10.67
CA GLN A 87 -13.15 -1.32 11.82
C GLN A 87 -12.24 -2.32 12.53
N ALA A 88 -11.60 -3.23 11.79
CA ALA A 88 -10.68 -4.21 12.35
C ALA A 88 -9.47 -3.53 13.01
N ALA A 89 -8.87 -2.53 12.36
CA ALA A 89 -7.81 -1.72 12.96
C ALA A 89 -8.26 -1.03 14.26
N SER A 90 -9.51 -0.57 14.31
CA SER A 90 -10.06 0.07 15.51
C SER A 90 -10.35 -0.89 16.67
N GLN A 91 -10.51 -2.18 16.37
CA GLN A 91 -10.76 -3.23 17.37
C GLN A 91 -9.47 -3.93 17.83
N ALA A 92 -8.34 -3.65 17.18
CA ALA A 92 -7.04 -4.18 17.59
C ALA A 92 -6.49 -3.49 18.84
N ASP A 93 -5.72 -4.21 19.66
CA ASP A 93 -4.99 -3.64 20.80
C ASP A 93 -4.02 -2.55 20.34
N VAL A 94 -3.36 -2.82 19.22
CA VAL A 94 -2.42 -1.94 18.53
C VAL A 94 -2.57 -2.15 17.03
N THR A 95 -2.62 -1.04 16.28
CA THR A 95 -2.52 -1.06 14.83
C THR A 95 -1.15 -0.55 14.39
N VAL A 96 -0.40 -1.37 13.67
CA VAL A 96 0.85 -1.01 13.01
C VAL A 96 0.54 -0.62 11.57
N VAL A 97 0.81 0.63 11.20
CA VAL A 97 0.60 1.16 9.85
C VAL A 97 1.94 1.44 9.20
N GLN A 98 2.27 0.72 8.13
CA GLN A 98 3.42 1.03 7.29
C GLN A 98 3.23 2.40 6.63
N VAL A 99 4.26 3.24 6.71
CA VAL A 99 4.36 4.49 5.95
C VAL A 99 4.64 4.16 4.48
N MET A 100 3.57 4.01 3.69
CA MET A 100 3.64 3.65 2.26
C MET A 100 3.99 4.84 1.37
N GLY A 101 4.48 4.57 0.15
CA GLY A 101 4.80 5.61 -0.84
C GLY A 101 3.58 6.36 -1.39
N ALA A 102 3.80 7.61 -1.81
CA ALA A 102 2.76 8.53 -2.29
C ALA A 102 2.27 8.26 -3.72
N GLN A 103 2.99 7.44 -4.49
CA GLN A 103 2.65 7.21 -5.90
C GLN A 103 1.34 6.43 -6.11
N ASN A 104 0.97 5.57 -5.17
CA ASN A 104 -0.14 4.63 -5.30
C ASN A 104 -1.48 5.22 -4.83
N MET A 105 -1.85 6.40 -5.33
CA MET A 105 -3.13 7.05 -5.01
C MET A 105 -3.60 7.94 -6.14
N THR A 106 -4.92 8.12 -6.24
CA THR A 106 -5.49 9.09 -7.18
C THR A 106 -5.31 10.50 -6.63
N ASN A 107 -4.89 11.42 -7.50
CA ASN A 107 -4.61 12.82 -7.17
C ASN A 107 -5.00 13.74 -8.34
N ARG A 108 -4.69 15.03 -8.25
CA ARG A 108 -5.03 16.03 -9.28
C ARG A 108 -4.41 15.77 -10.66
N PHE A 109 -3.29 15.05 -10.73
CA PHE A 109 -2.55 14.80 -11.97
C PHE A 109 -2.88 13.46 -12.62
N TYR A 110 -3.20 12.42 -11.85
CA TYR A 110 -3.54 11.12 -12.40
C TYR A 110 -4.46 10.30 -11.50
N SER A 111 -5.11 9.32 -12.12
CA SER A 111 -5.93 8.33 -11.45
C SER A 111 -5.30 6.95 -11.48
N VAL A 112 -5.57 6.17 -10.43
CA VAL A 112 -5.14 4.77 -10.30
C VAL A 112 -6.32 3.85 -10.04
N HIS A 113 -6.15 2.55 -10.29
CA HIS A 113 -7.21 1.58 -10.04
C HIS A 113 -7.54 1.49 -8.54
N ARG A 114 -8.84 1.49 -8.20
CA ARG A 114 -9.35 1.58 -6.82
C ARG A 114 -8.76 0.57 -5.83
N ARG A 115 -8.40 -0.63 -6.30
CA ARG A 115 -7.83 -1.70 -5.45
C ARG A 115 -6.39 -2.09 -5.79
N ARG A 116 -5.94 -1.80 -7.01
CA ARG A 116 -4.60 -2.14 -7.50
C ARG A 116 -3.90 -0.82 -7.77
N ASN A 117 -3.57 -0.13 -6.69
CA ASN A 117 -3.26 1.30 -6.78
C ASN A 117 -1.95 1.59 -7.53
N ASP A 118 -1.16 0.57 -7.88
CA ASP A 118 -0.04 0.66 -8.82
C ASP A 118 -0.47 0.86 -10.27
N ARG A 119 -1.70 0.46 -10.62
CA ARG A 119 -2.20 0.51 -11.99
C ARG A 119 -2.63 1.92 -12.33
N PHE A 120 -1.94 2.51 -13.30
CA PHE A 120 -2.32 3.78 -13.89
C PHE A 120 -3.61 3.62 -14.69
N VAL A 121 -4.54 4.56 -14.52
CA VAL A 121 -5.82 4.58 -15.23
C VAL A 121 -5.85 5.70 -16.25
N GLY A 122 -5.30 6.87 -15.90
CA GLY A 122 -5.23 7.99 -16.84
C GLY A 122 -4.64 9.25 -16.22
N ALA A 123 -4.04 10.06 -17.08
CA ALA A 123 -3.55 11.40 -16.76
C ALA A 123 -4.68 12.41 -16.86
N SER A 124 -4.66 13.43 -16.01
CA SER A 124 -5.54 14.58 -16.14
C SER A 124 -5.06 15.51 -17.26
N ALA A 125 -5.96 16.34 -17.79
CA ALA A 125 -5.61 17.36 -18.77
C ALA A 125 -4.50 18.32 -18.27
N LEU A 126 -4.45 18.55 -16.94
CA LEU A 126 -3.41 19.35 -16.33
C LEU A 126 -2.03 18.68 -16.46
N LEU A 127 -1.94 17.37 -16.17
CA LEU A 127 -0.68 16.64 -16.30
C LEU A 127 -0.21 16.59 -17.76
N GLN A 128 -1.14 16.35 -18.69
CA GLN A 128 -0.89 16.41 -20.14
C GLN A 128 -0.40 17.78 -20.60
N THR A 129 -0.89 18.86 -19.98
CA THR A 129 -0.45 20.23 -20.30
C THR A 129 0.98 20.51 -19.84
N ILE A 130 1.39 19.95 -18.69
CA ILE A 130 2.75 20.10 -18.15
C ILE A 130 3.76 19.29 -18.98
N PHE A 131 3.34 18.10 -19.44
CA PHE A 131 4.16 17.16 -20.20
C PHE A 131 3.52 16.85 -21.56
N ARG A 132 3.52 17.85 -22.46
CA ARG A 132 2.86 17.76 -23.77
C ARG A 132 3.52 16.75 -24.70
N GLU A 133 4.79 16.49 -24.49
CA GLU A 133 5.60 15.54 -25.25
C GLU A 133 5.40 14.08 -24.82
N VAL A 134 4.69 13.83 -23.73
CA VAL A 134 4.54 12.48 -23.16
C VAL A 134 3.23 11.85 -23.62
N ASP A 135 3.32 10.71 -24.31
CA ASP A 135 2.17 9.85 -24.58
C ASP A 135 1.82 9.03 -23.33
N PHE A 136 0.76 9.42 -22.62
CA PHE A 136 0.33 8.73 -21.41
C PHE A 136 -0.31 7.35 -21.65
N SER A 137 -0.62 6.99 -22.90
CA SER A 137 -1.17 5.67 -23.23
C SER A 137 -0.15 4.53 -23.08
N GLU A 138 1.15 4.84 -23.07
CA GLU A 138 2.23 3.87 -22.91
C GLU A 138 2.31 3.32 -21.47
N PHE A 139 1.75 4.03 -20.49
CA PHE A 139 1.89 3.67 -19.08
C PHE A 139 0.75 2.81 -18.56
N HIS A 140 1.12 1.66 -18.01
CA HIS A 140 0.21 0.77 -17.27
C HIS A 140 0.41 0.85 -15.75
N PHE A 141 1.56 1.39 -15.32
CA PHE A 141 1.97 1.48 -13.93
C PHE A 141 2.43 2.90 -13.58
N ASN A 142 1.95 3.42 -12.46
CA ASN A 142 2.27 4.76 -12.00
C ASN A 142 3.78 4.96 -11.73
N ARG A 143 4.49 3.96 -11.19
CA ARG A 143 5.93 4.06 -10.94
C ARG A 143 6.69 4.31 -12.23
N HIS A 144 6.38 3.57 -13.30
CA HIS A 144 7.02 3.75 -14.59
C HIS A 144 6.74 5.15 -15.15
N MET A 145 5.47 5.57 -15.12
CA MET A 145 5.06 6.91 -15.54
C MET A 145 5.83 7.99 -14.78
N LEU A 146 5.85 7.95 -13.45
CA LEU A 146 6.52 8.96 -12.63
C LEU A 146 8.03 8.98 -12.85
N THR A 147 8.68 7.81 -12.98
CA THR A 147 10.11 7.74 -13.33
C THR A 147 10.39 8.39 -14.67
N HIS A 148 9.53 8.17 -15.67
CA HIS A 148 9.66 8.81 -16.97
C HIS A 148 9.49 10.33 -16.87
N LEU A 149 8.47 10.82 -16.14
CA LEU A 149 8.26 12.27 -15.97
C LEU A 149 9.44 12.98 -15.30
N ILE A 150 10.08 12.33 -14.32
CA ILE A 150 11.31 12.85 -13.69
C ILE A 150 12.43 12.96 -14.73
N GLN A 151 12.59 11.98 -15.62
CA GLN A 151 13.61 12.00 -16.67
C GLN A 151 13.35 13.08 -17.74
N VAL A 152 12.07 13.30 -18.09
CA VAL A 152 11.68 14.34 -19.07
C VAL A 152 11.97 15.74 -18.54
N SER A 153 11.62 16.03 -17.29
CA SER A 153 11.95 17.31 -16.65
C SER A 153 11.79 17.22 -15.13
N PRO A 154 12.89 17.18 -14.37
CA PRO A 154 12.85 17.23 -12.91
C PRO A 154 12.15 18.50 -12.40
N GLU A 155 12.40 19.64 -13.05
CA GLU A 155 11.83 20.95 -12.68
C GLU A 155 10.30 20.95 -12.79
N ARG A 156 9.75 20.43 -13.90
CA ARG A 156 8.29 20.30 -14.07
C ARG A 156 7.71 19.27 -13.10
N PHE A 157 8.47 18.22 -12.79
CA PHE A 157 8.04 17.18 -11.86
C PHE A 157 7.88 17.69 -10.42
N GLU A 158 8.52 18.80 -10.03
CA GLU A 158 8.38 19.37 -8.69
C GLU A 158 6.92 19.71 -8.32
N ALA A 159 6.13 20.17 -9.30
CA ALA A 159 4.70 20.40 -9.10
C ALA A 159 3.95 19.09 -8.81
N VAL A 160 4.28 18.01 -9.52
CA VAL A 160 3.73 16.67 -9.31
C VAL A 160 4.12 16.13 -7.95
N ARG A 161 5.40 16.25 -7.57
CA ARG A 161 5.91 15.83 -6.26
C ARG A 161 5.19 16.52 -5.11
N THR A 162 4.99 17.84 -5.21
CA THR A 162 4.31 18.64 -4.20
C THR A 162 2.87 18.20 -3.99
N GLU A 163 2.12 18.02 -5.08
CA GLU A 163 0.75 17.51 -5.02
C GLU A 163 0.70 16.10 -4.41
N LEU A 164 1.62 15.20 -4.81
CA LEU A 164 1.68 13.85 -4.23
C LEU A 164 1.94 13.89 -2.72
N GLN A 165 2.82 14.77 -2.24
CA GLN A 165 3.05 14.91 -0.80
C GLN A 165 1.80 15.44 -0.08
N GLN A 166 1.13 16.46 -0.63
CA GLN A 166 -0.06 17.05 -0.04
C GLN A 166 -1.24 16.08 0.00
N ALA A 167 -1.54 15.42 -1.13
CA ALA A 167 -2.59 14.42 -1.22
C ALA A 167 -2.32 13.22 -0.29
N TRP A 168 -1.05 12.80 -0.17
CA TRP A 168 -0.67 11.69 0.70
C TRP A 168 -0.85 12.06 2.17
N LEU A 169 -0.42 13.25 2.58
CA LEU A 169 -0.62 13.75 3.95
C LEU A 169 -2.12 13.82 4.29
N ALA A 170 -2.94 14.36 3.39
CA ALA A 170 -4.38 14.42 3.59
C ALA A 170 -5.00 13.02 3.72
N ARG A 171 -4.59 12.07 2.86
CA ARG A 171 -5.14 10.71 2.89
C ARG A 171 -4.64 9.89 4.08
N MET A 172 -3.39 10.04 4.49
CA MET A 172 -2.89 9.44 5.73
C MET A 172 -3.66 9.95 6.94
N ARG A 173 -3.86 11.28 7.05
CA ARG A 173 -4.64 11.87 8.14
C ARG A 173 -6.08 11.34 8.16
N LEU A 174 -6.71 11.22 6.99
CA LEU A 174 -8.05 10.63 6.87
C LEU A 174 -8.06 9.18 7.37
N MET A 175 -7.15 8.34 6.88
CA MET A 175 -7.07 6.93 7.28
C MET A 175 -6.79 6.78 8.79
N LEU A 176 -5.83 7.54 9.33
CA LEU A 176 -5.49 7.50 10.75
C LEU A 176 -6.66 8.00 11.62
N GLY A 177 -7.40 9.01 11.16
CA GLY A 177 -8.60 9.50 11.85
C GLY A 177 -9.76 8.51 11.86
N GLN A 178 -9.76 7.50 10.98
CA GLN A 178 -10.75 6.42 10.97
C GLN A 178 -10.40 5.27 11.94
N ILE A 179 -9.17 5.21 12.44
CA ILE A 179 -8.71 4.14 13.33
C ILE A 179 -8.83 4.63 14.78
N GLN A 180 -9.71 4.01 15.55
CA GLN A 180 -9.85 4.28 16.98
C GLN A 180 -8.88 3.38 17.76
N GLY A 181 -7.96 3.97 18.54
CA GLY A 181 -7.05 3.20 19.39
C GLY A 181 -5.57 3.48 19.13
N ARG A 182 -4.71 2.61 19.64
CA ARG A 182 -3.26 2.82 19.60
C ARG A 182 -2.72 2.52 18.21
N THR A 183 -2.10 3.52 17.60
CA THR A 183 -1.50 3.37 16.26
C THR A 183 0.01 3.59 16.32
N LEU A 184 0.77 2.67 15.72
CA LEU A 184 2.21 2.77 15.51
C LEU A 184 2.48 3.00 14.02
N LEU A 185 3.18 4.08 13.68
CA LEU A 185 3.66 4.29 12.32
C LEU A 185 4.99 3.57 12.12
N LEU A 186 5.03 2.66 11.15
CA LEU A 186 6.22 1.89 10.81
C LEU A 186 6.89 2.48 9.56
N TRP A 187 8.06 3.08 9.76
CA TRP A 187 8.97 3.42 8.67
C TRP A 187 9.84 2.21 8.35
N LEU A 188 9.50 1.49 7.29
CA LEU A 188 10.21 0.28 6.88
C LEU A 188 11.14 0.59 5.70
N ALA A 189 12.35 1.05 6.01
CA ALA A 189 13.40 1.29 5.02
C ALA A 189 14.79 1.11 5.65
N ASP A 190 15.80 0.97 4.79
CA ASP A 190 17.23 0.92 5.10
C ASP A 190 17.83 2.29 5.49
N ARG A 191 17.04 3.35 5.36
CA ARG A 191 17.39 4.73 5.68
C ARG A 191 16.42 5.31 6.70
N PRO A 192 16.84 6.25 7.55
CA PRO A 192 15.92 6.92 8.46
C PRO A 192 14.88 7.74 7.67
N PRO A 193 13.71 8.03 8.27
CA PRO A 193 12.82 9.04 7.72
C PRO A 193 13.57 10.36 7.60
N VAL A 194 13.35 11.09 6.51
CA VAL A 194 14.00 12.40 6.32
C VAL A 194 13.52 13.32 7.45
N ALA A 195 14.46 13.91 8.19
CA ALA A 195 14.13 14.84 9.26
C ALA A 195 13.29 16.00 8.70
N ALA A 196 12.28 16.44 9.44
CA ALA A 196 11.60 17.68 9.13
C ALA A 196 12.62 18.82 9.23
N ALA A 197 12.80 19.57 8.14
CA ALA A 197 13.57 20.81 8.12
C ALA A 197 12.81 21.92 8.85
#